data_AF-A0A2K8LQP4-F1
#
_entry.id   AF-A0A2K8LQP4-F1
#
_cell.length_a   1.000
_cell.length_b   1.000
_cell.length_c   1.000
_cell.angle_alpha   90.00
_cell.angle_beta   90.00
_cell.angle_gamma   90.00
#
_symmetry.space_group_name_H-M   'P 1'
#
loop_
_entity.id
_entity.type
_entity.pdbx_description
1 polymer ?
#
loop_
_entity_poly.entity_id
_entity_poly.type
_entity_poly.pdbx_seq_one_letter_code
_entity_poly.pdbx_strand_id
1 'polypeptide(L)'
;MTAVDWSAVFEAEARRRKVRPQPAWGSGLRLDPVVARSVRRFRNPPDEATAEDQRLVARLLETAGPPGKSDVMSQLISDVLALGYYRALRDGTRDPVTTDVAARVFAGLERRLGFHVDRLRRQRIVASLRWRARAILETGGVLVGHGRALRRLGTPWLAFVTDAWARFERALAEVRKGPAIRPGPRVRARPRDLV
;
A
#
# COMPACT_ATOMS: atom_id res chain seq x y z
N MET A 1 21.39 -12.75 12.43
CA MET A 1 20.83 -12.61 11.05
C MET A 1 20.29 -11.21 10.92
N THR A 2 20.83 -10.45 9.98
CA THR A 2 20.67 -8.99 9.85
C THR A 2 19.23 -8.61 9.52
N ALA A 3 18.71 -7.59 10.22
CA ALA A 3 17.46 -6.96 9.85
C ALA A 3 17.51 -6.55 8.37
N VAL A 4 16.38 -6.65 7.66
CA VAL A 4 16.30 -6.13 6.29
C VAL A 4 16.60 -4.64 6.36
N ASP A 5 17.62 -4.20 5.64
CA ASP A 5 17.92 -2.78 5.51
C ASP A 5 16.93 -2.16 4.53
N TRP A 6 15.79 -1.73 5.08
CA TRP A 6 14.75 -1.07 4.32
C TRP A 6 15.22 0.25 3.71
N SER A 7 16.16 0.95 4.34
CA SER A 7 16.74 2.18 3.78
C SER A 7 17.46 1.86 2.46
N ALA A 8 18.31 0.83 2.45
CA ALA A 8 18.97 0.36 1.22
C ALA A 8 17.96 -0.09 0.15
N VAL A 9 16.87 -0.76 0.53
CA VAL A 9 15.80 -1.18 -0.39
C VAL A 9 15.09 0.03 -1.03
N PHE A 10 14.71 1.02 -0.23
CA PHE A 10 14.03 2.22 -0.72
C PHE A 10 14.95 3.11 -1.54
N GLU A 11 16.21 3.25 -1.15
CA GLU A 11 17.22 3.97 -1.93
C GLU A 11 17.51 3.29 -3.27
N ALA A 12 17.64 1.95 -3.28
CA ALA A 12 17.83 1.20 -4.52
C ALA A 12 16.65 1.41 -5.46
N GLU A 13 15.41 1.42 -4.93
CA GLU A 13 14.23 1.75 -5.74
C GLU A 13 14.21 3.22 -6.19
N ALA A 14 14.62 4.16 -5.34
CA ALA A 14 14.74 5.57 -5.72
C ALA A 14 15.75 5.76 -6.86
N ARG A 15 16.91 5.07 -6.79
CA ARG A 15 17.90 5.02 -7.89
C ARG A 15 17.30 4.41 -9.16
N ARG A 16 16.58 3.29 -9.06
CA ARG A 16 15.88 2.66 -10.20
C ARG A 16 14.86 3.60 -10.84
N ARG A 17 14.15 4.42 -10.06
CA ARG A 17 13.16 5.38 -10.58
C ARG A 17 13.81 6.48 -11.42
N LYS A 18 15.02 6.94 -11.05
CA LYS A 18 15.73 7.99 -11.80
C LYS A 18 16.07 7.59 -13.24
N VAL A 19 16.36 6.31 -13.46
CA VAL A 19 16.74 5.77 -14.78
C VAL A 19 15.59 5.05 -15.49
N ARG A 20 14.42 4.93 -14.85
CA ARG A 20 13.28 4.21 -15.43
C ARG A 20 12.64 5.08 -16.52
N PRO A 21 12.38 4.52 -17.71
CA PRO A 21 11.64 5.23 -18.75
C PRO A 21 10.29 5.74 -18.22
N GLN A 22 9.94 6.95 -18.62
CA GLN A 22 8.61 7.48 -18.35
C GLN A 22 7.57 6.63 -19.10
N PRO A 23 6.36 6.46 -18.53
CA PRO A 23 5.25 5.90 -19.29
C PRO A 23 5.05 6.69 -20.59
N ALA A 24 4.59 6.02 -21.65
CA ALA A 24 4.30 6.66 -22.92
C ALA A 24 3.04 7.54 -22.78
N TRP A 25 3.18 8.73 -22.20
CA TRP A 25 2.14 9.73 -21.99
C TRP A 25 1.62 10.28 -23.34
N GLY A 26 0.99 9.44 -24.16
CA GLY A 26 0.37 9.84 -25.41
C GLY A 26 -0.86 10.73 -25.17
N SER A 27 -1.24 11.50 -26.19
CA SER A 27 -2.41 12.39 -26.19
C SER A 27 -3.71 11.59 -26.24
N GLY A 28 -4.15 11.03 -25.12
CA GLY A 28 -5.42 10.31 -25.07
C GLY A 28 -5.66 9.40 -23.87
N LEU A 29 -5.28 9.81 -22.66
CA LEU A 29 -5.61 9.06 -21.43
C LEU A 29 -7.14 8.99 -21.25
N ARG A 30 -7.76 7.90 -21.71
CA ARG A 30 -9.19 7.62 -21.52
C ARG A 30 -9.40 6.89 -20.20
N LEU A 31 -9.08 7.53 -19.09
CA LEU A 31 -9.49 7.02 -17.78
C LEU A 31 -10.96 7.38 -17.55
N ASP A 32 -11.79 6.39 -17.20
CA ASP A 32 -13.20 6.63 -16.86
C ASP A 32 -13.28 7.74 -15.78
N PRO A 33 -14.11 8.79 -15.95
CA PRO A 33 -14.18 9.92 -15.03
C PRO A 33 -14.46 9.53 -13.57
N VAL A 34 -15.20 8.44 -13.33
CA VAL A 34 -15.48 7.90 -12.00
C VAL A 34 -14.20 7.30 -11.41
N VAL A 35 -13.41 6.59 -12.22
CA VAL A 35 -12.10 6.06 -11.82
C VAL A 35 -11.11 7.20 -11.58
N ALA A 36 -11.08 8.22 -12.43
CA ALA A 36 -10.24 9.40 -12.26
C ALA A 36 -10.55 10.16 -10.96
N ARG A 37 -11.83 10.31 -10.62
CA ARG A 37 -12.27 10.92 -9.35
C ARG A 37 -11.87 10.07 -8.15
N SER A 38 -12.01 8.75 -8.27
CA SER A 38 -11.59 7.78 -7.28
C SER A 38 -10.07 7.82 -7.03
N VAL A 39 -9.24 7.87 -8.08
CA VAL A 39 -7.78 8.03 -7.95
C VAL A 39 -7.42 9.35 -7.27
N ARG A 40 -8.10 10.45 -7.61
CA ARG A 40 -7.89 11.75 -6.94
C ARG A 40 -8.19 11.68 -5.44
N ARG A 41 -9.22 10.92 -5.04
CA ARG A 41 -9.61 10.71 -3.64
C ARG A 41 -8.61 9.85 -2.84
N PHE A 42 -7.80 9.03 -3.50
CA PHE A 42 -6.64 8.38 -2.85
C PHE A 42 -5.47 9.35 -2.64
N ARG A 43 -5.32 10.36 -3.51
CA ARG A 43 -4.30 11.41 -3.35
C ARG A 43 -4.69 12.42 -2.28
N ASN A 44 -6.00 12.70 -2.19
CA ASN A 44 -6.61 13.63 -1.25
C ASN A 44 -7.69 12.85 -0.48
N PRO A 45 -7.39 12.27 0.70
CA PRO A 45 -8.40 11.58 1.47
C PRO A 45 -9.61 12.51 1.71
N PRO A 46 -10.84 12.00 1.67
CA PRO A 46 -12.02 12.80 1.89
C PRO A 46 -12.14 13.11 3.37
N ASP A 47 -11.47 14.17 3.80
CA ASP A 47 -11.80 14.93 4.99
C ASP A 47 -11.46 16.40 4.70
N GLU A 48 -12.49 17.15 4.30
CA GLU A 48 -12.72 18.49 4.83
C GLU A 48 -12.96 18.36 6.35
N ALA A 49 -11.95 17.88 7.07
CA ALA A 49 -11.76 18.32 8.42
C ALA A 49 -11.26 19.75 8.25
N THR A 50 -11.96 20.71 8.82
CA THR A 50 -11.50 22.09 8.91
C THR A 50 -10.02 22.04 9.29
N ALA A 51 -9.15 22.86 8.69
CA ALA A 51 -7.72 22.84 9.04
C ALA A 51 -7.49 22.93 10.57
N GLU A 52 -8.47 23.47 11.29
CA GLU A 52 -8.61 23.49 12.75
C GLU A 52 -8.80 22.11 13.41
N ASP A 53 -9.66 21.23 12.88
CA ASP A 53 -9.88 19.88 13.42
C ASP A 53 -8.66 18.97 13.20
N GLN A 54 -7.99 19.10 12.05
CA GLN A 54 -6.71 18.42 11.82
C GLN A 54 -5.60 18.98 12.71
N ARG A 55 -5.59 20.28 13.01
CA ARG A 55 -4.66 20.89 13.97
C ARG A 55 -4.95 20.45 15.40
N LEU A 56 -6.21 20.24 15.77
CA LEU A 56 -6.60 19.72 17.08
C LEU A 56 -6.19 18.25 17.23
N VAL A 57 -6.47 17.41 16.23
CA VAL A 57 -6.01 16.01 16.21
C VAL A 57 -4.48 15.93 16.15
N ALA A 58 -3.81 16.78 15.37
CA ALA A 58 -2.35 16.87 15.33
C ALA A 58 -1.76 17.33 16.67
N ARG A 59 -2.32 18.35 17.35
CA ARG A 59 -1.92 18.75 18.71
C ARG A 59 -2.12 17.64 19.73
N LEU A 60 -3.21 16.89 19.62
CA LEU A 60 -3.55 15.76 20.50
C LEU A 60 -2.63 14.56 20.26
N LEU A 61 -2.08 14.41 19.05
CA LEU A 61 -1.06 13.43 18.70
C LEU A 61 0.37 13.91 19.01
N GLU A 62 0.67 15.21 18.91
CA GLU A 62 1.96 15.84 19.28
C GLU A 62 2.19 15.84 20.79
N THR A 63 1.13 16.02 21.58
CA THR A 63 1.17 15.81 23.04
C THR A 63 1.36 14.33 23.41
N ALA A 64 1.19 13.41 22.46
CA ALA A 64 1.34 11.97 22.65
C ALA A 64 2.70 11.42 22.15
N GLY A 65 3.80 12.18 22.24
CA GLY A 65 5.15 11.66 22.01
C GLY A 65 5.40 11.08 20.60
N PRO A 66 6.52 10.37 20.35
CA PRO A 66 6.86 9.85 19.01
C PRO A 66 5.74 8.95 18.48
N PRO A 67 5.54 8.88 17.13
CA PRO A 67 4.36 8.26 16.52
C PRO A 67 4.13 6.87 17.09
N GLY A 68 3.04 6.75 17.84
CA GLY A 68 2.71 5.54 18.59
C GLY A 68 2.46 4.35 17.68
N LYS A 69 2.40 3.16 18.29
CA LYS A 69 2.06 1.87 17.66
C LYS A 69 0.80 1.93 16.76
N SER A 70 -0.08 2.89 16.99
CA SER A 70 -1.30 3.16 16.22
C SER A 70 -1.10 3.74 14.83
N ASP A 71 -0.04 4.51 14.63
CA ASP A 71 0.24 5.12 13.33
C ASP A 71 0.68 4.05 12.32
N VAL A 72 1.56 3.14 12.74
CA VAL A 72 2.09 2.07 11.86
C VAL A 72 1.00 1.08 11.44
N MET A 73 0.06 0.74 12.33
CA MET A 73 -1.07 -0.14 11.99
C MET A 73 -2.03 0.53 11.02
N SER A 74 -2.32 1.82 11.22
CA SER A 74 -3.18 2.59 10.30
C SER A 74 -2.54 2.69 8.92
N GLN A 75 -1.22 2.95 8.85
CA GLN A 75 -0.46 2.94 7.59
C GLN A 75 -0.53 1.57 6.89
N LEU A 76 -0.39 0.48 7.64
CA LEU A 76 -0.53 -0.87 7.09
C LEU A 76 -1.92 -1.12 6.51
N ILE A 77 -2.99 -0.77 7.24
CA ILE A 77 -4.37 -0.95 6.78
C ILE A 77 -4.60 -0.14 5.50
N SER A 78 -4.17 1.12 5.48
CA SER A 78 -4.27 2.00 4.32
C SER A 78 -3.54 1.43 3.10
N ASP A 79 -2.29 0.96 3.26
CA ASP A 79 -1.51 0.37 2.17
C ASP A 79 -2.14 -0.95 1.67
N VAL A 80 -2.75 -1.77 2.54
CA VAL A 80 -3.51 -2.98 2.13
C VAL A 80 -4.71 -2.63 1.26
N LEU A 81 -5.48 -1.60 1.64
CA LEU A 81 -6.64 -1.14 0.87
C LEU A 81 -6.21 -0.55 -0.47
N ALA A 82 -5.16 0.27 -0.46
CA ALA A 82 -4.57 0.81 -1.67
C ALA A 82 -4.06 -0.30 -2.61
N LEU A 83 -3.42 -1.36 -2.09
CA LEU A 83 -3.01 -2.51 -2.91
C LEU A 83 -4.18 -3.17 -3.62
N GLY A 84 -5.29 -3.40 -2.93
CA GLY A 84 -6.51 -3.94 -3.53
C GLY A 84 -7.04 -3.04 -4.64
N TYR A 85 -7.04 -1.72 -4.41
CA TYR A 85 -7.54 -0.76 -5.37
C TYR A 85 -6.64 -0.66 -6.62
N TYR A 86 -5.32 -0.54 -6.43
CA TYR A 86 -4.37 -0.46 -7.55
C TYR A 86 -4.26 -1.77 -8.32
N ARG A 87 -4.53 -2.92 -7.68
CA ARG A 87 -4.72 -4.18 -8.40
C ARG A 87 -5.96 -4.14 -9.29
N ALA A 88 -7.11 -3.76 -8.75
CA ALA A 88 -8.34 -3.62 -9.52
C ALA A 88 -8.17 -2.61 -10.68
N LEU A 89 -7.44 -1.52 -10.43
CA LEU A 89 -7.13 -0.52 -11.45
C LEU A 89 -6.24 -1.08 -12.56
N ARG A 90 -5.16 -1.79 -12.19
CA ARG A 90 -4.21 -2.40 -13.13
C ARG A 90 -4.88 -3.46 -14.00
N ASP A 91 -5.68 -4.33 -13.38
CA ASP A 91 -6.27 -5.50 -14.02
C ASP A 91 -7.58 -5.14 -14.76
N GLY A 92 -8.27 -4.06 -14.37
CA GLY A 92 -9.57 -3.65 -14.91
C GLY A 92 -9.54 -2.56 -15.98
N THR A 93 -8.41 -1.88 -16.19
CA THR A 93 -8.26 -0.88 -17.26
C THR A 93 -7.70 -1.50 -18.54
N ARG A 94 -8.08 -0.95 -19.70
CA ARG A 94 -7.48 -1.29 -21.00
C ARG A 94 -6.41 -0.29 -21.44
N ASP A 95 -6.26 0.81 -20.71
CA ASP A 95 -5.29 1.85 -21.01
C ASP A 95 -3.87 1.44 -20.54
N PRO A 96 -2.91 1.24 -21.45
CA PRO A 96 -1.60 0.69 -21.11
C PRO A 96 -0.79 1.60 -20.18
N VAL A 97 -0.98 2.93 -20.28
CA VAL A 97 -0.31 3.89 -19.38
C VAL A 97 -0.85 3.76 -17.97
N THR A 98 -2.17 3.68 -17.80
CA THR A 98 -2.81 3.46 -16.50
C THR A 98 -2.40 2.11 -15.91
N THR A 99 -2.32 1.04 -16.71
CA THR A 99 -1.84 -0.26 -16.27
C THR A 99 -0.39 -0.20 -15.76
N ASP A 100 0.52 0.43 -16.53
CA ASP A 100 1.92 0.59 -16.12
C ASP A 100 2.04 1.42 -14.84
N VAL A 101 1.37 2.58 -14.77
CA VAL A 101 1.37 3.43 -13.56
C VAL A 101 0.82 2.68 -12.35
N ALA A 102 -0.31 1.98 -12.50
CA ALA A 102 -0.90 1.20 -11.41
C ALA A 102 0.03 0.06 -10.96
N ALA A 103 0.70 -0.63 -11.89
CA ALA A 103 1.69 -1.65 -11.57
C ALA A 103 2.90 -1.09 -10.80
N ARG A 104 3.38 0.10 -11.18
CA ARG A 104 4.49 0.78 -10.49
C ARG A 104 4.10 1.19 -9.07
N VAL A 105 2.90 1.74 -8.89
CA VAL A 105 2.37 2.10 -7.56
C VAL A 105 2.16 0.86 -6.71
N PHE A 106 1.57 -0.19 -7.27
CA PHE A 106 1.38 -1.49 -6.62
C PHE A 106 2.71 -2.06 -6.08
N ALA A 107 3.76 -2.13 -6.91
CA ALA A 107 5.06 -2.62 -6.47
C ALA A 107 5.68 -1.75 -5.35
N GLY A 108 5.41 -0.44 -5.35
CA GLY A 108 5.82 0.47 -4.29
C GLY A 108 5.09 0.20 -2.97
N LEU A 109 3.78 -0.02 -3.05
CA LEU A 109 2.92 -0.38 -1.92
C LEU A 109 3.32 -1.72 -1.29
N GLU A 110 3.66 -2.74 -2.08
CA GLU A 110 4.12 -4.04 -1.55
C GLU A 110 5.38 -3.89 -0.70
N ARG A 111 6.33 -3.05 -1.12
CA ARG A 111 7.55 -2.76 -0.33
C ARG A 111 7.23 -2.05 0.97
N ARG A 112 6.33 -1.05 0.95
CA ARG A 112 5.91 -0.35 2.18
C ARG A 112 5.17 -1.28 3.13
N LEU A 113 4.31 -2.16 2.63
CA LEU A 113 3.64 -3.15 3.45
C LEU A 113 4.66 -4.05 4.17
N GLY A 114 5.69 -4.53 3.46
CA GLY A 114 6.78 -5.29 4.07
C GLY A 114 7.53 -4.50 5.16
N PHE A 115 7.80 -3.21 4.92
CA PHE A 115 8.39 -2.32 5.92
C PHE A 115 7.51 -2.16 7.16
N HIS A 116 6.20 -1.94 6.99
CA HIS A 116 5.26 -1.82 8.10
C HIS A 116 5.18 -3.10 8.92
N VAL A 117 5.08 -4.27 8.29
CA VAL A 117 5.09 -5.58 8.97
C VAL A 117 6.35 -5.73 9.83
N ASP A 118 7.52 -5.43 9.27
CA ASP A 118 8.79 -5.53 9.99
C ASP A 118 8.90 -4.51 11.16
N ARG A 119 8.38 -3.29 10.97
CA ARG A 119 8.28 -2.27 12.02
C ARG A 119 7.34 -2.68 13.14
N LEU A 120 6.15 -3.21 12.81
CA LEU A 120 5.18 -3.72 13.77
C LEU A 120 5.74 -4.87 14.60
N ARG A 121 6.50 -5.76 13.95
CA ARG A 121 7.22 -6.86 14.59
C ARG A 121 8.25 -6.34 15.60
N ARG A 122 9.12 -5.40 15.20
CA ARG A 122 10.10 -4.77 16.11
C ARG A 122 9.45 -4.11 17.32
N GLN A 123 8.28 -3.49 17.13
CA GLN A 123 7.53 -2.84 18.20
C GLN A 123 6.68 -3.82 19.05
N ARG A 124 6.75 -5.14 18.75
CA ARG A 124 6.02 -6.24 19.42
C ARG A 124 4.53 -5.93 19.55
N ILE A 125 3.92 -5.38 18.50
CA ILE A 125 2.50 -5.03 18.50
C ILE A 125 1.67 -6.31 18.35
N VAL A 126 0.76 -6.52 19.32
CA VAL A 126 -0.17 -7.65 19.29
C VAL A 126 -1.38 -7.29 18.43
N ALA A 127 -1.76 -8.20 17.54
CA ALA A 127 -2.97 -8.09 16.71
C ALA A 127 -4.24 -8.27 17.58
N SER A 128 -4.81 -7.17 18.07
CA SER A 128 -6.05 -7.15 18.84
C SER A 128 -7.30 -7.01 17.97
N LEU A 129 -8.47 -7.33 18.56
CA LEU A 129 -9.79 -7.14 17.94
C LEU A 129 -10.03 -5.68 17.49
N ARG A 130 -9.44 -4.72 18.21
CA ARG A 130 -9.51 -3.29 17.85
C ARG A 130 -8.94 -3.00 16.46
N TRP A 131 -7.88 -3.67 16.05
CA TRP A 131 -7.30 -3.48 14.71
C TRP A 131 -8.17 -4.06 13.60
N ARG A 132 -8.85 -5.17 13.88
CA ARG A 132 -9.84 -5.76 12.98
C ARG A 132 -11.03 -4.83 12.78
N ALA A 133 -11.57 -4.28 13.87
CA ALA A 133 -12.64 -3.29 13.82
C ALA A 133 -12.24 -2.03 13.02
N ARG A 134 -11.02 -1.51 13.24
CA ARG A 134 -10.46 -0.39 12.46
C ARG A 134 -10.37 -0.72 10.97
N ALA A 135 -9.86 -1.89 10.61
CA ALA A 135 -9.75 -2.32 9.21
C ALA A 135 -11.12 -2.45 8.54
N ILE A 136 -12.14 -2.94 9.25
CA ILE A 136 -13.52 -2.99 8.76
C ILE A 136 -14.04 -1.57 8.48
N LEU A 137 -13.82 -0.63 9.41
CA LEU A 137 -14.24 0.76 9.27
C LEU A 137 -13.60 1.43 8.03
N GLU A 138 -12.27 1.30 7.87
CA GLU A 138 -11.56 1.89 6.72
C GLU A 138 -11.97 1.23 5.40
N THR A 139 -12.19 -0.09 5.40
CA THR A 139 -12.74 -0.80 4.23
C THR A 139 -14.12 -0.24 3.85
N GLY A 140 -14.99 -0.01 4.82
CA GLY A 140 -16.31 0.62 4.60
C GLY A 140 -16.19 2.00 3.96
N GLY A 141 -15.29 2.85 4.47
CA GLY A 141 -14.99 4.16 3.88
C GLY A 141 -14.57 4.07 2.42
N VAL A 142 -13.70 3.10 2.08
CA VAL A 142 -13.28 2.85 0.69
C VAL A 142 -14.46 2.42 -0.18
N LEU A 143 -15.34 1.56 0.31
CA LEU A 143 -16.52 1.12 -0.46
C LEU A 143 -17.48 2.28 -0.77
N VAL A 144 -17.72 3.18 0.19
CA VAL A 144 -18.56 4.36 -0.01
C VAL A 144 -17.90 5.31 -1.04
N GLY A 145 -16.60 5.54 -0.92
CA GLY A 145 -15.87 6.47 -1.79
C GLY A 145 -15.58 5.94 -3.20
N HIS A 146 -15.37 4.63 -3.34
CA HIS A 146 -14.72 4.01 -4.50
C HIS A 146 -15.49 2.81 -5.07
N GLY A 147 -16.57 2.35 -4.44
CA GLY A 147 -17.32 1.16 -4.88
C GLY A 147 -17.91 1.28 -6.30
N ARG A 148 -18.22 2.50 -6.76
CA ARG A 148 -18.62 2.74 -8.17
C ARG A 148 -17.44 2.57 -9.13
N ALA A 149 -16.26 3.04 -8.75
CA ALA A 149 -15.05 2.87 -9.55
C ALA A 149 -14.63 1.39 -9.62
N LEU A 150 -14.67 0.67 -8.49
CA LEU A 150 -14.39 -0.78 -8.45
C LEU A 150 -15.32 -1.56 -9.38
N ARG A 151 -16.62 -1.25 -9.39
CA ARG A 151 -17.58 -1.86 -10.32
C ARG A 151 -17.26 -1.57 -11.78
N ARG A 152 -16.84 -0.34 -12.13
CA ARG A 152 -16.41 0.02 -13.48
C ARG A 152 -15.13 -0.71 -13.92
N LEU A 153 -14.28 -1.04 -12.96
CA LEU A 153 -13.08 -1.86 -13.16
C LEU A 153 -13.37 -3.38 -13.15
N GLY A 154 -14.65 -3.79 -13.16
CA GLY A 154 -15.05 -5.20 -13.18
C GLY A 154 -14.83 -5.94 -11.87
N THR A 155 -14.48 -5.25 -10.78
CA THR A 155 -14.27 -5.87 -9.47
C THR A 155 -15.51 -5.71 -8.61
N PRO A 156 -16.25 -6.78 -8.28
CA PRO A 156 -17.37 -6.69 -7.36
C PRO A 156 -16.85 -6.34 -5.95
N TRP A 157 -17.65 -5.59 -5.20
CA TRP A 157 -17.25 -5.10 -3.88
C TRP A 157 -16.88 -6.23 -2.91
N LEU A 158 -17.55 -7.38 -2.99
CA LEU A 158 -17.23 -8.58 -2.22
C LEU A 158 -15.82 -9.10 -2.53
N ALA A 159 -15.44 -9.18 -3.81
CA ALA A 159 -14.10 -9.64 -4.19
C ALA A 159 -13.01 -8.67 -3.69
N PHE A 160 -13.29 -7.36 -3.72
CA PHE A 160 -12.38 -6.38 -3.13
C PHE A 160 -12.22 -6.57 -1.62
N VAL A 161 -13.33 -6.73 -0.88
CA VAL A 161 -13.31 -6.92 0.58
C VAL A 161 -12.61 -8.21 0.95
N THR A 162 -12.91 -9.32 0.29
CA THR A 162 -12.29 -10.62 0.62
C THR A 162 -10.79 -10.62 0.35
N ASP A 163 -10.36 -10.00 -0.76
CA ASP A 163 -8.95 -9.89 -1.12
C ASP A 163 -8.19 -8.92 -0.18
N ALA A 164 -8.79 -7.77 0.18
CA ALA A 164 -8.23 -6.85 1.16
C ALA A 164 -8.10 -7.51 2.55
N TRP A 165 -9.15 -8.22 2.99
CA TRP A 165 -9.14 -8.95 4.26
C TRP A 165 -8.12 -10.08 4.29
N ALA A 166 -8.02 -10.86 3.21
CA ALA A 166 -7.02 -11.91 3.09
C ALA A 166 -5.59 -11.36 3.16
N ARG A 167 -5.32 -10.19 2.55
CA ARG A 167 -4.02 -9.51 2.67
C ARG A 167 -3.75 -9.00 4.08
N PHE A 168 -4.76 -8.42 4.72
CA PHE A 168 -4.65 -7.95 6.10
C PHE A 168 -4.33 -9.10 7.06
N GLU A 169 -5.08 -10.21 7.01
CA GLU A 169 -4.82 -11.37 7.88
C GLU A 169 -3.48 -12.04 7.56
N ARG A 170 -3.04 -12.08 6.29
CA ARG A 170 -1.67 -12.51 5.95
C ARG A 170 -0.62 -11.61 6.58
N ALA A 171 -0.77 -10.29 6.47
CA ALA A 171 0.16 -9.35 7.11
C ALA A 171 0.20 -9.54 8.63
N LEU A 172 -0.96 -9.72 9.29
CA LEU A 172 -1.02 -10.04 10.73
C LEU A 172 -0.40 -11.41 11.05
N ALA A 173 -0.53 -12.40 10.16
CA ALA A 173 0.11 -13.69 10.31
C ALA A 173 1.64 -13.58 10.21
N GLU A 174 2.16 -12.77 9.28
CA GLU A 174 3.60 -12.48 9.16
C GLU A 174 4.16 -11.71 10.36
N VAL A 175 3.38 -10.79 10.94
CA VAL A 175 3.73 -10.15 12.22
C VAL A 175 3.81 -11.18 13.35
N ARG A 176 2.92 -12.18 13.37
CA ARG A 176 2.84 -13.23 14.41
C ARG A 176 3.88 -14.34 14.26
N LYS A 177 4.17 -14.80 13.03
CA LYS A 177 4.92 -16.04 12.77
C LYS A 177 6.41 -15.99 13.09
N GLY A 178 6.99 -14.81 13.33
CA GLY A 178 8.46 -14.72 13.26
C GLY A 178 8.96 -15.04 11.84
N PRO A 179 10.26 -14.98 11.56
CA PRO A 179 10.78 -14.79 10.21
C PRO A 179 10.42 -15.92 9.23
N ALA A 180 9.53 -15.65 8.28
CA ALA A 180 9.30 -16.49 7.10
C ALA A 180 9.84 -15.80 5.84
N ILE A 181 11.15 -15.54 5.80
CA ILE A 181 11.78 -15.18 4.52
C ILE A 181 11.95 -16.46 3.71
N ARG A 182 11.18 -16.60 2.61
CA ARG A 182 11.66 -17.37 1.46
C ARG A 182 12.81 -16.57 0.84
N PRO A 183 14.04 -17.11 0.79
CA PRO A 183 15.12 -16.46 0.08
C PRO A 183 14.68 -16.26 -1.37
N GLY A 184 14.68 -15.02 -1.85
CA GLY A 184 14.65 -14.76 -3.29
C GLY A 184 15.81 -15.50 -3.95
N PRO A 185 15.72 -15.85 -5.24
CA PRO A 185 16.73 -16.64 -5.91
C PRO A 185 18.10 -15.99 -5.71
N ARG A 186 19.00 -16.70 -5.02
CA ARG A 186 20.39 -16.30 -4.90
C ARG A 186 20.96 -16.31 -6.31
N VAL A 187 21.14 -15.13 -6.88
CA VAL A 187 21.95 -14.98 -8.08
C VAL A 187 23.35 -15.43 -7.68
N ARG A 188 23.71 -16.67 -8.07
CA ARG A 188 25.08 -17.16 -7.97
C ARG A 188 25.93 -16.18 -8.78
N ALA A 189 26.77 -15.41 -8.10
CA ALA A 189 27.84 -14.70 -8.76
C ALA A 189 28.68 -15.75 -9.50
N ARG A 190 28.72 -15.64 -10.83
CA ARG A 190 29.59 -16.45 -11.68
C ARG A 190 31.03 -16.08 -11.32
N PRO A 191 31.89 -17.04 -10.92
CA PRO A 191 33.30 -16.74 -10.70
C PRO A 191 33.91 -16.28 -12.03
N ARG A 192 34.50 -15.09 -12.04
CA ARG A 192 35.35 -14.59 -13.11
C ARG A 192 36.78 -14.88 -12.71
N ASP A 193 37.22 -16.11 -12.94
CA ASP A 193 38.65 -16.47 -12.94
C ASP A 193 38.87 -17.49 -14.05
N LEU A 194 39.19 -16.96 -15.23
CA LEU A 194 39.90 -17.65 -16.32
C LEU A 194 40.72 -16.58 -17.03
N VAL A 195 41.94 -16.35 -16.54
CA VAL A 195 43.12 -15.99 -17.33
C VAL A 195 44.29 -16.72 -16.70
#